data_AF-A0A7C5Q4N2-F1
#
_entry.id   AF-A0A7C5Q4N2-F1
#
_cell.length_a   1.000
_cell.length_b   1.000
_cell.length_c   1.000
_cell.angle_alpha   90.00
_cell.angle_beta   90.00
_cell.angle_gamma   90.00
#
_symmetry.space_group_name_H-M   'P 1'
#
loop_
_entity.id
_entity.type
_entity.pdbx_description
1 polymer ?
#
loop_
_entity_poly.entity_id
_entity_poly.type
_entity_poly.pdbx_seq_one_letter_code
_entity_poly.pdbx_strand_id
1 'polypeptide(L)' 'MKALATHSKVLELLRKMGGKAMLQSLYDEIRRSDPKPTLQDLLQTLMKLEIHGKVRVSSLDEERKVVELVENVS' A
#
# COMPACT_ATOMS: atom_id res chain seq x y z
N MET A 1 18.73 3.60 8.63
CA MET A 1 17.30 3.29 8.91
C MET A 1 16.43 4.10 7.96
N LYS A 2 15.79 3.50 6.95
CA LYS A 2 14.92 4.21 5.98
C LYS A 2 13.53 3.56 5.77
N ALA A 3 13.17 2.58 6.59
CA ALA A 3 11.93 1.80 6.39
C ALA A 3 10.69 2.37 7.09
N LEU A 4 10.85 3.24 8.11
CA LEU A 4 9.73 3.72 8.93
C LEU A 4 8.90 4.84 8.29
N ALA A 5 9.47 5.61 7.35
CA ALA A 5 8.74 6.69 6.67
C ALA A 5 7.72 6.16 5.62
N THR A 6 7.87 4.92 5.16
CA THR A 6 7.07 4.36 4.06
C THR A 6 5.74 3.78 4.55
N HIS A 7 5.70 3.15 5.74
CA HIS A 7 4.50 2.46 6.23
C HIS A 7 3.34 3.44 6.51
N SER A 8 3.59 4.49 7.31
CA SER A 8 2.57 5.51 7.64
C SER A 8 2.11 6.25 6.39
N LYS A 9 3.04 6.58 5.48
CA LYS A 9 2.70 7.25 4.22
C LYS A 9 1.82 6.39 3.30
N VAL A 10 2.07 5.08 3.22
CA VAL A 10 1.22 4.14 2.47
C VAL A 10 -0.20 4.10 3.06
N LEU A 11 -0.32 3.99 4.38
CA LEU A 11 -1.63 3.96 5.05
C LEU A 11 -2.40 5.28 4.89
N GLU A 12 -1.72 6.42 5.06
CA GLU A 12 -2.33 7.74 4.84
C GLU A 12 -2.81 7.92 3.40
N LEU A 13 -2.01 7.47 2.43
CA LEU A 13 -2.38 7.57 1.03
C LEU A 13 -3.56 6.67 0.70
N LEU A 14 -3.56 5.42 1.18
CA LEU A 14 -4.71 4.54 1.06
C LEU A 14 -5.98 5.16 1.67
N ARG A 15 -5.89 5.82 2.83
CA ARG A 15 -7.02 6.55 3.43
C ARG A 15 -7.52 7.67 2.53
N LYS A 16 -6.62 8.47 1.95
CA LYS A 16 -6.96 9.53 0.98
C LYS A 16 -7.63 8.97 -0.28
N MET A 17 -7.30 7.73 -0.66
CA MET A 17 -7.90 7.01 -1.78
C MET A 17 -9.21 6.28 -1.41
N GLY A 18 -9.80 6.54 -0.24
CA GLY A 18 -11.06 5.92 0.19
C GLY A 18 -10.88 4.52 0.78
N GLY A 19 -9.67 4.19 1.25
CA GLY A 19 -9.36 2.93 1.92
C GLY A 19 -9.16 1.73 1.00
N LYS A 20 -9.24 1.92 -0.32
CA LYS A 20 -9.08 0.85 -1.31
C LYS A 20 -8.45 1.39 -2.58
N ALA A 21 -7.45 0.70 -3.12
CA ALA A 21 -6.79 1.08 -4.36
C ALA A 21 -6.25 -0.12 -5.13
N MET A 22 -6.09 0.02 -6.44
CA MET A 22 -5.24 -0.88 -7.22
C MET A 22 -3.78 -0.70 -6.80
N LEU A 23 -3.01 -1.79 -6.73
CA LEU A 23 -1.58 -1.73 -6.39
C LEU A 23 -0.82 -0.75 -7.30
N GLN A 24 -1.10 -0.79 -8.60
CA GLN A 24 -0.47 0.11 -9.57
C GLN A 24 -0.82 1.58 -9.29
N SER A 25 -2.09 1.90 -9.04
CA SER A 25 -2.51 3.27 -8.72
C SER A 25 -1.87 3.78 -7.42
N LEU A 26 -1.78 2.93 -6.40
CA LEU A 26 -1.08 3.25 -5.15
C LEU A 26 0.42 3.51 -5.41
N TYR A 27 1.06 2.69 -6.24
CA TYR A 27 2.47 2.85 -6.61
C TYR A 27 2.73 4.15 -7.38
N ASP A 28 1.90 4.44 -8.39
CA ASP A 28 2.02 5.64 -9.21
C ASP A 28 1.91 6.90 -8.36
N GLU A 29 0.98 6.93 -7.40
CA GLU A 29 0.79 8.08 -6.52
C GLU A 29 1.94 8.27 -5.51
N ILE A 30 2.52 7.17 -5.00
CA ILE A 30 3.77 7.23 -4.21
C ILE A 30 4.90 7.82 -5.05
N ARG A 31 5.05 7.37 -6.30
CA ARG A 31 6.11 7.85 -7.21
C ARG A 31 5.98 9.31 -7.60
N ARG A 32 4.75 9.83 -7.72
CA ARG A 32 4.50 11.26 -7.98
C ARG A 32 5.05 12.14 -6.85
N SER A 33 5.00 11.64 -5.61
CA SER A 33 5.48 12.36 -4.44
C SER A 33 6.96 12.10 -4.12
N ASP A 34 7.49 10.93 -4.47
CA ASP A 34 8.90 10.57 -4.34
C ASP A 34 9.25 9.54 -5.43
N PRO A 35 10.10 9.87 -6.41
CA PRO A 35 10.40 8.97 -7.53
C PRO A 35 11.34 7.81 -7.17
N LYS A 36 11.90 7.77 -5.95
CA LYS A 36 12.90 6.77 -5.52
C LYS A 36 12.35 5.35 -5.27
N PRO A 37 11.17 5.15 -4.67
CA PRO A 37 10.67 3.83 -4.34
C PRO A 37 10.39 2.97 -5.58
N THR A 38 10.84 1.72 -5.53
CA THR A 38 10.51 0.70 -6.52
C THR A 38 9.18 0.03 -6.20
N LEU A 39 8.60 -0.69 -7.18
CA LEU A 39 7.41 -1.50 -6.93
C LEU A 39 7.71 -2.59 -5.87
N GLN A 40 8.93 -3.13 -5.87
CA GLN A 40 9.34 -4.13 -4.90
C GLN A 40 9.41 -3.57 -3.47
N ASP A 41 9.82 -2.31 -3.29
CA ASP A 41 9.78 -1.64 -1.99
C ASP A 41 8.34 -1.49 -1.47
N LEU A 42 7.40 -1.18 -2.36
CA LEU A 42 5.98 -1.12 -2.02
C LEU A 42 5.45 -2.51 -1.64
N LEU A 43 5.76 -3.55 -2.42
CA LEU A 43 5.36 -4.92 -2.12
C LEU A 43 5.89 -5.40 -0.75
N GLN A 44 7.16 -5.11 -0.44
CA GLN A 44 7.72 -5.41 0.88
C GLN A 44 7.04 -4.63 2.01
N THR A 45 6.66 -3.38 1.75
CA THR A 45 5.90 -2.56 2.70
C THR A 45 4.51 -3.13 2.94
N LEU A 46 3.79 -3.48 1.88
CA LEU A 46 2.45 -4.06 1.96
C LEU A 46 2.45 -5.41 2.67
N MET A 47 3.45 -6.27 2.38
CA MET A 47 3.64 -7.54 3.09
C MET A 47 3.77 -7.32 4.60
N LYS A 48 4.57 -6.34 5.03
CA LYS A 48 4.69 -6.00 6.46
C LYS A 48 3.36 -5.49 7.02
N LEU A 49 2.68 -4.58 6.33
CA LEU A 49 1.40 -4.04 6.79
C LEU A 49 0.31 -5.12 6.90
N GLU A 50 0.31 -6.08 5.98
CA GLU A 50 -0.62 -7.21 5.95
C GLU A 50 -0.37 -8.17 7.11
N ILE A 51 0.89 -8.52 7.40
CA ILE A 51 1.26 -9.31 8.59
C ILE A 51 0.75 -8.66 9.88
N HIS A 52 0.73 -7.33 9.95
CA HIS A 52 0.24 -6.58 11.12
C HIS A 52 -1.26 -6.28 11.06
N GLY A 53 -2.00 -6.87 10.12
CA GLY A 53 -3.44 -6.71 9.97
C GLY A 53 -3.89 -5.28 9.66
N LYS A 54 -3.03 -4.47 9.02
CA LYS A 54 -3.35 -3.07 8.65
C LYS A 54 -3.94 -2.94 7.26
N VAL A 55 -3.58 -3.85 6.37
CA VAL A 55 -4.09 -3.91 5.00
C VAL A 55 -4.39 -5.35 4.61
N ARG A 56 -5.18 -5.52 3.56
CA ARG A 56 -5.38 -6.78 2.85
C ARG A 56 -4.96 -6.59 1.40
N VAL A 57 -4.20 -7.54 0.86
CA VAL A 57 -3.83 -7.55 -0.57
C VAL A 57 -4.52 -8.73 -1.23
N SER A 58 -5.35 -8.46 -2.24
CA SER A 58 -6.10 -9.49 -2.98
C SER A 58 -5.75 -9.45 -4.47
N SER A 59 -5.53 -10.62 -5.08
CA SER A 59 -5.38 -10.72 -6.53
C SER A 59 -6.76 -10.70 -7.19
N LEU A 60 -6.94 -9.88 -8.22
CA LEU A 60 -8.12 -9.91 -9.10
C LEU A 60 -7.92 -10.87 -10.27
N ASP A 61 -6.68 -10.93 -10.78
CA ASP A 61 -6.22 -11.87 -11.80
C ASP A 61 -4.70 -12.07 -11.65
N GLU A 62 -4.05 -12.65 -12.67
CA GLU A 62 -2.62 -12.95 -12.70
C GLU A 62 -1.73 -11.70 -12.56
N GLU A 63 -2.22 -10.52 -12.96
CA GLU A 63 -1.42 -9.29 -13.04
C GLU A 63 -1.91 -8.20 -12.08
N ARG A 64 -3.18 -8.21 -11.71
CA ARG A 64 -3.82 -7.12 -10.98
C ARG A 64 -4.06 -7.47 -9.53
N LYS A 65 -3.61 -6.57 -8.64
CA LYS A 65 -3.83 -6.64 -7.19
C LYS A 65 -4.56 -5.41 -6.68
N VAL A 66 -5.40 -5.63 -5.67
CA VAL A 66 -6.11 -4.63 -4.91
C VAL A 66 -5.57 -4.61 -3.49
N VAL A 67 -5.42 -3.41 -2.94
CA VAL A 67 -4.99 -3.17 -1.57
C VAL A 67 -6.12 -2.45 -0.85
N GLU A 68 -6.55 -3.01 0.29
CA GLU A 68 -7.62 -2.48 1.13
C GLU A 68 -7.08 -2.21 2.53
N LEU A 69 -7.50 -1.10 3.15
CA LEU A 69 -7.31 -0.89 4.58
C LEU A 69 -8.17 -1.90 5.33
N VAL A 70 -7.58 -2.49 6.36
CA VAL A 70 -8.36 -3.19 7.38
C VAL A 70 -8.77 -2.13 8.39
N GLU A 71 -9.95 -1.56 8.20
CA GLU A 71 -10.56 -0.76 9.25
C GLU A 71 -11.07 -1.71 10.33
N ASN A 72 -10.53 -1.56 11.54
CA ASN A 72 -11.21 -2.10 12.71
C ASN A 72 -12.54 -1.36 12.80
N VAL A 73 -13.63 -2.02 12.38
CA VAL A 73 -14.97 -1.66 12.83
C VAL A 73 -14.90 -1.69 14.34
N SER A 74 -14.84 -0.50 14.94
CA SER A 74 -14.89 -0.29 16.38
C SER A 74 -16.30 0.11 16.74
#